data_AF-A0A6P8F5A0-F1
#
_entry.id   AF-A0A6P8F5A0-F1
#
_cell.length_a   1.000
_cell.length_b   1.000
_cell.length_c   1.000
_cell.angle_alpha   90.00
_cell.angle_beta   90.00
_cell.angle_gamma   90.00
#
_symmetry.space_group_name_H-M   'P 1'
#
loop_
_entity.id
_entity.type
_entity.pdbx_description
1 polymer ?
#
loop_
_entity_poly.entity_id
_entity_poly.type
_entity_poly.pdbx_seq_one_letter_code
_entity_poly.pdbx_strand_id
1 'polypeptide(L)'
;MVEFLFPLPELYYFLLAPTLCYQRDFPQTPRVRINFILQSLVEMVILTQLIVGIMQQWIDPIFQRSKKSFADMEIAARIEHLVELATPTHFLWLMFFFLFSHSYLNILAELLRFGDRHFYGDWWNADTLGSFWRNWNVPFQKWIQRHLYEPFLKKKFSTKQADILIFIVVSALLEVWFNIALALQRCHLWLFLNMMFELLLAFLLDRFFIGNYGNGLVWFCLLLGPPLAVTTYYHDHYMSQRGPSDDFQSVQLQQEKHTKMH
;
A
#
# COMPACT_ATOMS: atom_id res chain seq x y z
N MET A 1 39.50 -21.70 -8.93
CA MET A 1 38.99 -20.82 -7.86
C MET A 1 38.39 -19.63 -8.58
N VAL A 2 37.08 -19.64 -8.83
CA VAL A 2 36.41 -18.62 -9.65
C VAL A 2 36.28 -17.37 -8.80
N GLU A 3 36.99 -16.29 -9.15
CA GLU A 3 36.76 -14.96 -8.59
C GLU A 3 35.32 -14.55 -8.89
N PHE A 4 34.45 -14.74 -7.90
CA PHE A 4 33.12 -14.16 -7.79
C PHE A 4 33.26 -12.65 -7.48
N LEU A 5 34.06 -11.94 -8.28
CA LEU A 5 34.19 -10.49 -8.13
C LEU A 5 32.99 -9.85 -8.83
N PHE A 6 31.95 -9.54 -8.06
CA PHE A 6 30.82 -8.76 -8.52
C PHE A 6 31.33 -7.43 -9.08
N PRO A 7 31.14 -7.13 -10.38
CA PRO A 7 31.53 -5.84 -10.92
C PRO A 7 30.68 -4.77 -10.22
N LEU A 8 31.31 -3.88 -9.46
CA LEU A 8 30.62 -2.81 -8.73
C LEU A 8 29.64 -2.00 -9.62
N PRO A 9 29.94 -1.71 -10.91
CA PRO A 9 28.99 -1.01 -11.79
C PRO A 9 27.66 -1.76 -12.01
N GLU A 10 27.71 -3.10 -12.15
CA GLU A 10 26.51 -3.92 -12.30
C GLU A 10 25.68 -3.95 -11.03
N LEU A 11 26.35 -3.95 -9.87
CA LEU A 11 25.68 -3.84 -8.57
C LEU A 11 24.96 -2.50 -8.42
N TYR A 12 25.63 -1.38 -8.74
CA TYR A 12 25.00 -0.05 -8.69
C TYR A 12 23.83 0.06 -9.67
N TYR A 13 23.97 -0.51 -10.87
CA TYR A 13 22.88 -0.57 -11.84
C TYR A 13 21.67 -1.33 -11.26
N PHE A 14 21.91 -2.51 -10.68
CA PHE A 14 20.85 -3.30 -10.06
C PHE A 14 20.16 -2.58 -8.90
N LEU A 15 20.90 -1.89 -8.03
CA LEU A 15 20.34 -1.16 -6.90
C LEU A 15 19.40 -0.03 -7.32
N LEU A 16 19.60 0.54 -8.51
CA LEU A 16 18.74 1.59 -9.07
C LEU A 16 17.65 1.02 -9.98
N ALA A 17 17.86 -0.16 -10.58
CA ALA A 17 16.92 -0.76 -11.50
C ALA A 17 15.58 -1.07 -10.79
N PRO A 18 14.44 -0.92 -11.49
CA PRO A 18 13.11 -1.18 -10.93
C PRO A 18 12.80 -2.69 -10.85
N THR A 19 13.73 -3.48 -10.31
CA THR A 19 13.61 -4.92 -10.10
C THR A 19 14.27 -5.33 -8.79
N LEU A 20 13.69 -6.32 -8.12
CA LEU A 20 14.20 -6.84 -6.85
C LEU A 20 15.02 -8.13 -7.04
N CYS A 21 15.03 -8.69 -8.24
CA CYS A 21 15.73 -9.93 -8.56
C CYS A 21 16.98 -9.65 -9.37
N TYR A 22 18.15 -9.90 -8.78
CA TYR A 22 19.42 -9.77 -9.50
C TYR A 22 19.52 -10.77 -10.66
N GLN A 23 19.94 -10.28 -11.82
CA GLN A 23 20.30 -11.04 -13.01
C GLN A 23 21.61 -10.45 -13.55
N ARG A 24 22.43 -11.28 -14.20
CA ARG A 24 23.71 -10.83 -14.78
C ARG A 24 23.47 -9.93 -15.99
N ASP A 25 22.56 -10.35 -16.87
CA ASP A 25 22.24 -9.62 -18.09
C ASP A 25 20.78 -9.19 -18.06
N PHE A 26 20.57 -7.89 -17.81
CA PHE A 26 19.23 -7.31 -17.92
C PHE A 26 18.93 -6.93 -19.37
N PRO A 27 17.69 -7.14 -19.86
CA PRO A 27 17.30 -6.65 -21.18
C PRO A 27 17.37 -5.12 -21.17
N GLN A 28 18.03 -4.54 -22.18
CA GLN A 28 18.20 -3.09 -22.29
C GLN A 28 17.47 -2.53 -23.51
N THR A 29 16.94 -1.31 -23.38
CA THR A 29 16.38 -0.56 -24.50
C THR A 29 17.45 0.25 -25.23
N PRO A 30 17.42 0.32 -26.58
CA PRO A 30 18.49 0.93 -27.36
C PRO A 30 18.59 2.46 -27.22
N ARG A 31 17.48 3.13 -26.90
CA ARG A 31 17.41 4.60 -26.79
C ARG A 31 16.50 5.03 -25.65
N VAL A 32 16.80 6.20 -25.09
CA VAL A 32 15.96 6.89 -24.11
C VAL A 32 14.98 7.80 -24.85
N ARG A 33 13.68 7.60 -24.62
CA ARG A 33 12.59 8.38 -25.22
C ARG A 33 12.23 9.54 -24.29
N ILE A 34 12.86 10.69 -24.51
CA ILE A 34 12.67 11.89 -23.67
C ILE A 34 11.20 12.36 -23.66
N ASN A 35 10.51 12.31 -24.81
CA ASN A 35 9.10 12.69 -24.89
C ASN A 35 8.21 11.86 -23.97
N PHE A 36 8.48 10.56 -23.85
CA PHE A 36 7.78 9.67 -22.93
C PHE A 36 8.03 10.08 -21.48
N ILE A 37 9.29 10.36 -21.13
CA ILE A 37 9.65 10.84 -19.78
C ILE A 37 8.92 12.14 -19.45
N LEU A 38 8.93 13.12 -20.36
CA LEU A 38 8.26 14.40 -20.13
C LEU A 38 6.75 14.24 -19.96
N GLN A 39 6.09 13.41 -20.77
CA GLN A 39 4.67 13.12 -20.63
C GLN A 39 4.38 12.47 -19.28
N SER A 40 5.12 11.42 -18.91
CA SER A 40 4.94 10.74 -17.63
C SER A 40 5.28 11.64 -16.44
N LEU A 41 6.20 12.59 -16.56
CA LEU A 41 6.48 13.58 -15.51
C LEU A 41 5.30 14.53 -15.31
N VAL A 42 4.67 15.00 -16.39
CA VAL A 42 3.44 15.82 -16.30
C VAL A 42 2.31 15.01 -15.65
N GLU A 43 2.14 13.74 -16.04
CA GLU A 43 1.18 12.82 -15.40
C GLU A 43 1.45 12.69 -13.90
N MET A 44 2.71 12.51 -13.49
CA MET A 44 3.09 12.43 -12.07
C MET A 44 2.72 13.70 -11.31
N VAL A 45 2.99 14.88 -11.87
CA VAL A 45 2.67 16.16 -11.23
C VAL A 45 1.15 16.31 -11.04
N ILE A 46 0.37 16.03 -12.09
CA ILE A 46 -1.10 16.11 -12.03
C ILE A 46 -1.65 15.14 -10.99
N LEU A 47 -1.22 13.87 -11.01
CA LEU A 47 -1.68 12.86 -10.06
C LEU A 47 -1.30 13.19 -8.63
N THR A 48 -0.10 13.73 -8.41
CA THR A 48 0.33 14.17 -7.07
C THR A 48 -0.55 15.30 -6.55
N GLN A 49 -0.89 16.28 -7.41
CA GLN A 49 -1.80 17.36 -7.04
C GLN A 49 -3.22 16.86 -6.75
N LEU A 50 -3.71 15.87 -7.51
CA LEU A 50 -5.00 15.23 -7.25
C LEU A 50 -5.01 14.48 -5.91
N ILE A 51 -3.94 13.74 -5.61
CA ILE A 51 -3.76 13.05 -4.32
C ILE A 51 -3.79 14.07 -3.17
N VAL A 52 -3.03 15.16 -3.27
CA VAL A 52 -3.04 16.23 -2.26
C VAL A 52 -4.43 16.87 -2.13
N GLY A 53 -5.11 17.10 -3.25
CA GLY A 53 -6.48 17.63 -3.27
C GLY A 53 -7.48 16.73 -2.55
N ILE A 54 -7.45 15.41 -2.78
CA ILE A 54 -8.34 14.48 -2.07
C ILE A 54 -8.00 14.41 -0.57
N MET A 55 -6.71 14.39 -0.23
CA MET A 55 -6.29 14.43 1.17
C MET A 55 -6.86 15.67 1.89
N GLN A 56 -6.65 16.86 1.31
CA GLN A 56 -7.05 18.13 1.93
C GLN A 56 -8.56 18.38 1.93
N GLN A 57 -9.27 17.99 0.86
CA GLN A 57 -10.69 18.32 0.71
C GLN A 57 -11.61 17.23 1.23
N TRP A 58 -11.20 15.95 1.22
CA TRP A 58 -12.05 14.83 1.62
C TRP A 58 -11.58 14.23 2.94
N ILE A 59 -10.30 13.85 3.08
CA ILE A 59 -9.83 13.16 4.29
C ILE A 59 -9.69 14.12 5.48
N ASP A 60 -9.05 15.28 5.29
CA ASP A 60 -8.79 16.22 6.39
C ASP A 60 -10.09 16.66 7.10
N PRO A 61 -11.20 17.01 6.42
CA PRO A 61 -12.45 17.35 7.10
C PRO A 61 -13.06 16.19 7.88
N ILE A 62 -12.93 14.96 7.36
CA ILE A 62 -13.39 13.74 8.05
C ILE A 62 -12.58 13.53 9.34
N PHE A 63 -11.25 13.71 9.26
CA PHE A 63 -10.36 13.62 10.42
C PHE A 63 -10.59 14.74 11.44
N GLN A 64 -10.91 15.95 10.99
CA GLN A 64 -11.19 17.07 11.87
C GLN A 64 -12.51 16.91 12.64
N ARG A 65 -13.51 16.24 12.03
CA ARG A 65 -14.79 15.94 12.68
C ARG A 65 -14.63 14.92 13.80
N SER A 66 -13.67 14.02 13.66
CA SER A 66 -13.31 13.04 14.67
C SER A 66 -12.64 13.72 15.89
N LYS A 67 -13.29 13.63 17.05
CA LYS A 67 -12.79 14.18 18.32
C LYS A 67 -12.05 13.18 19.20
N LYS A 68 -12.04 11.89 18.82
CA LYS A 68 -11.48 10.78 19.60
C LYS A 68 -10.60 9.93 18.70
N SER A 69 -9.53 9.34 19.23
CA SER A 69 -8.75 8.35 18.49
C SER A 69 -9.62 7.14 18.14
N PHE A 70 -9.30 6.44 17.04
CA PHE A 70 -10.05 5.27 16.57
C PHE A 70 -10.25 4.21 17.66
N ALA A 71 -9.27 4.07 18.57
CA ALA A 71 -9.31 3.11 19.66
C ALA A 71 -10.39 3.42 20.71
N ASP A 72 -10.68 4.71 20.95
CA ASP A 72 -11.55 5.19 22.03
C ASP A 72 -12.97 5.55 21.54
N MET A 73 -13.25 5.34 20.25
CA MET A 73 -14.59 5.52 19.68
C MET A 73 -15.54 4.37 20.00
N GLU A 74 -16.81 4.70 20.19
CA GLU A 74 -17.90 3.73 20.19
C GLU A 74 -17.99 3.00 18.85
N ILE A 75 -18.42 1.73 18.87
CA ILE A 75 -18.41 0.84 17.69
C ILE A 75 -19.24 1.42 16.54
N ALA A 76 -20.41 2.00 16.82
CA ALA A 76 -21.27 2.58 15.80
C ALA A 76 -20.59 3.76 15.08
N ALA A 77 -20.01 4.70 15.85
CA ALA A 77 -19.26 5.83 15.31
C ALA A 77 -18.01 5.37 14.54
N ARG A 78 -17.34 4.31 14.99
CA ARG A 78 -16.19 3.73 14.29
C ARG A 78 -16.58 3.20 12.91
N ILE A 79 -17.70 2.47 12.82
CA ILE A 79 -18.18 1.92 11.55
C ILE A 79 -18.59 3.06 10.60
N GLU A 80 -19.34 4.06 11.09
CA GLU A 80 -19.71 5.24 10.32
C GLU A 80 -18.47 5.93 9.74
N HIS A 81 -17.46 6.18 10.58
CA HIS A 81 -16.22 6.82 10.17
C HIS A 81 -15.41 5.99 9.16
N LEU A 82 -15.35 4.66 9.32
CA LEU A 82 -14.70 3.77 8.36
C LEU A 82 -15.40 3.77 7.00
N VAL A 83 -16.74 3.83 6.98
CA VAL A 83 -17.53 3.89 5.75
C VAL A 83 -17.31 5.23 5.03
N GLU A 84 -17.26 6.35 5.77
CA GLU A 84 -16.92 7.66 5.22
C GLU A 84 -15.51 7.67 4.59
N LEU A 85 -14.54 6.99 5.21
CA LEU A 85 -13.15 6.92 4.73
C LEU A 85 -12.91 5.92 3.59
N ALA A 86 -13.74 4.88 3.47
CA ALA A 86 -13.53 3.83 2.47
C ALA A 86 -13.42 4.37 1.04
N THR A 87 -14.29 5.31 0.67
CA THR A 87 -14.31 5.92 -0.68
C THR A 87 -13.07 6.76 -0.98
N PRO A 88 -12.72 7.81 -0.21
CA PRO A 88 -11.51 8.59 -0.45
C PRO A 88 -10.25 7.73 -0.44
N THR A 89 -10.16 6.78 0.50
CA THR A 89 -9.00 5.88 0.62
C THR A 89 -8.86 5.00 -0.62
N HIS A 90 -9.95 4.46 -1.16
CA HIS A 90 -9.92 3.65 -2.37
C HIS A 90 -9.41 4.44 -3.58
N PHE A 91 -9.89 5.67 -3.79
CA PHE A 91 -9.40 6.54 -4.85
C PHE A 91 -7.92 6.89 -4.70
N LEU A 92 -7.49 7.23 -3.48
CA LEU A 92 -6.08 7.51 -3.18
C LEU A 92 -5.19 6.32 -3.49
N TRP A 93 -5.63 5.13 -3.13
CA TRP A 93 -4.88 3.91 -3.38
C TRP A 93 -4.75 3.60 -4.88
N LEU A 94 -5.82 3.77 -5.66
CA LEU A 94 -5.78 3.61 -7.12
C LEU A 94 -4.86 4.63 -7.80
N MET A 95 -4.93 5.89 -7.38
CA MET A 95 -4.05 6.94 -7.89
C MET A 95 -2.60 6.71 -7.50
N PHE A 96 -2.34 6.29 -6.25
CA PHE A 96 -1.01 5.95 -5.77
C PHE A 96 -0.42 4.79 -6.57
N PHE A 97 -1.21 3.76 -6.86
CA PHE A 97 -0.78 2.66 -7.71
C PHE A 97 -0.37 3.12 -9.10
N PHE A 98 -1.19 3.94 -9.75
CA PHE A 98 -0.85 4.45 -11.07
C PHE A 98 0.39 5.36 -11.02
N LEU A 99 0.48 6.22 -10.01
CA LEU A 99 1.63 7.11 -9.81
C LEU A 99 2.93 6.30 -9.63
N PHE A 100 2.92 5.29 -8.76
CA PHE A 100 4.10 4.49 -8.45
C PHE A 100 4.38 3.43 -9.53
N SER A 101 3.46 2.49 -9.74
CA SER A 101 3.68 1.30 -10.58
C SER A 101 3.71 1.62 -12.07
N HIS A 102 2.88 2.58 -12.52
CA HIS A 102 2.86 2.97 -13.92
C HIS A 102 3.83 4.10 -14.21
N SER A 103 3.70 5.26 -13.55
CA SER A 103 4.45 6.45 -13.96
C SER A 103 5.91 6.39 -13.47
N TYR A 104 6.12 6.25 -12.16
CA TYR A 104 7.45 6.29 -11.56
C TYR A 104 8.35 5.13 -12.03
N LEU A 105 7.89 3.87 -11.95
CA LEU A 105 8.71 2.73 -12.38
C LEU A 105 9.03 2.77 -13.87
N ASN A 106 8.13 3.23 -14.75
CA ASN A 106 8.43 3.37 -16.18
C ASN A 106 9.41 4.50 -16.47
N ILE A 107 9.33 5.64 -15.75
CA ILE A 107 10.33 6.70 -15.88
C ILE A 107 11.69 6.18 -15.45
N LEU A 108 11.77 5.53 -14.29
CA LEU A 108 13.01 4.93 -13.78
C LEU A 108 13.58 3.91 -14.76
N ALA A 109 12.72 3.06 -15.34
CA ALA A 109 13.10 2.10 -16.37
C ALA A 109 13.62 2.78 -17.64
N GLU A 110 12.98 3.85 -18.12
CA GLU A 110 13.42 4.58 -19.30
C GLU A 110 14.76 5.28 -19.07
N LEU A 111 14.96 5.89 -17.89
CA LEU A 111 16.22 6.53 -17.51
C LEU A 111 17.38 5.53 -17.44
N LEU A 112 17.14 4.33 -16.89
CA LEU A 112 18.12 3.26 -16.77
C LEU A 112 18.20 2.35 -17.99
N ARG A 113 17.47 2.67 -19.07
CA ARG A 113 17.33 1.83 -20.27
C ARG A 113 16.92 0.39 -19.95
N PHE A 114 16.15 0.18 -18.90
CA PHE A 114 15.64 -1.12 -18.49
C PHE A 114 14.51 -1.59 -19.41
N GLY A 115 14.67 -2.79 -19.96
CA GLY A 115 13.79 -3.38 -20.96
C GLY A 115 12.62 -4.20 -20.40
N ASP A 116 12.74 -4.77 -19.19
CA ASP A 116 11.66 -5.55 -18.56
C ASP A 116 10.68 -4.60 -17.85
N ARG A 117 9.71 -4.09 -18.58
CA ARG A 117 8.75 -3.09 -18.06
C ARG A 117 7.45 -3.69 -17.54
N HIS A 118 7.43 -5.00 -17.29
CA HIS A 118 6.27 -5.67 -16.77
C HIS A 118 6.20 -5.54 -15.24
N PHE A 119 5.78 -4.35 -14.77
CA PHE A 119 5.68 -4.02 -13.35
C PHE A 119 4.38 -4.51 -12.69
N TYR A 120 3.31 -4.62 -13.46
CA TYR A 120 2.00 -5.08 -13.01
C TYR A 120 1.26 -5.80 -14.15
N GLY A 121 0.36 -6.70 -13.80
CA GLY A 121 -0.56 -7.40 -14.70
C GLY A 121 -1.98 -6.82 -14.66
N ASP A 122 -2.93 -7.52 -15.26
CA ASP A 122 -4.35 -7.19 -15.31
C ASP A 122 -5.07 -7.51 -13.98
N TRP A 123 -4.53 -6.99 -12.87
CA TRP A 123 -5.04 -7.24 -11.52
C TRP A 123 -6.49 -6.78 -11.30
N TRP A 124 -6.97 -5.79 -12.06
CA TRP A 124 -8.35 -5.30 -11.98
C TRP A 124 -9.38 -6.31 -12.50
N ASN A 125 -8.95 -7.25 -13.36
CA ASN A 125 -9.77 -8.34 -13.87
C ASN A 125 -9.56 -9.65 -13.08
N ALA A 126 -8.85 -9.60 -11.95
CA ALA A 126 -8.63 -10.78 -11.13
C ALA A 126 -9.95 -11.35 -10.61
N ASP A 127 -10.14 -12.65 -10.79
CA ASP A 127 -11.29 -13.42 -10.32
C ASP A 127 -11.14 -13.91 -8.87
N THR A 128 -9.90 -14.03 -8.41
CA THR A 128 -9.51 -14.53 -7.09
C THR A 128 -8.51 -13.59 -6.43
N LEU A 129 -8.53 -13.53 -5.09
CA LEU A 129 -7.61 -12.68 -4.34
C LEU A 129 -6.13 -13.08 -4.56
N GLY A 130 -5.88 -14.38 -4.74
CA GLY A 130 -4.55 -14.89 -5.09
C GLY A 130 -4.06 -14.40 -6.46
N SER A 131 -4.95 -14.26 -7.45
CA SER A 131 -4.62 -13.69 -8.75
C SER A 131 -4.33 -12.19 -8.65
N PHE A 132 -5.14 -11.47 -7.87
CA PHE A 132 -4.92 -10.05 -7.57
C PHE A 132 -3.51 -9.79 -6.98
N TRP A 133 -3.14 -10.49 -5.89
CA TRP A 133 -1.86 -10.28 -5.24
C TRP A 133 -0.66 -10.62 -6.15
N ARG A 134 -0.79 -11.61 -7.03
CA ARG A 134 0.26 -11.99 -8.01
C ARG A 134 0.47 -10.92 -9.09
N ASN A 135 -0.60 -10.25 -9.51
CA ASN A 135 -0.57 -9.32 -10.64
C ASN A 135 -0.40 -7.86 -10.21
N TRP A 136 -0.67 -7.52 -8.94
CA TRP A 136 -0.57 -6.15 -8.43
C TRP A 136 0.84 -5.56 -8.53
N ASN A 137 1.85 -6.28 -8.02
CA ASN A 137 3.25 -5.84 -8.02
C ASN A 137 4.16 -7.00 -8.43
N VAL A 138 4.37 -7.12 -9.74
CA VAL A 138 5.10 -8.24 -10.33
C VAL A 138 6.56 -8.30 -9.87
N PRO A 139 7.33 -7.19 -9.75
CA PRO A 139 8.69 -7.23 -9.22
C PRO A 139 8.76 -7.84 -7.81
N PHE A 140 7.84 -7.45 -6.93
CA PHE A 140 7.75 -8.01 -5.59
C PHE A 140 7.36 -9.49 -5.60
N GLN A 141 6.42 -9.88 -6.45
CA GLN A 141 5.99 -11.27 -6.57
C GLN A 141 7.09 -12.18 -7.14
N LYS A 142 7.84 -11.72 -8.15
CA LYS A 142 9.05 -12.41 -8.65
C LYS A 142 10.07 -12.61 -7.51
N TRP A 143 10.23 -11.61 -6.63
CA TRP A 143 11.13 -11.71 -5.49
C TRP A 143 10.66 -12.74 -4.46
N ILE A 144 9.38 -12.70 -4.08
CA ILE A 144 8.76 -13.69 -3.17
C ILE A 144 8.93 -15.09 -3.73
N GLN A 145 8.60 -15.28 -5.01
CA GLN A 145 8.65 -16.59 -5.66
C GLN A 145 10.07 -17.19 -5.59
N ARG A 146 11.08 -16.39 -5.93
CA ARG A 146 12.47 -16.85 -6.00
C ARG A 146 13.12 -17.02 -4.63
N HIS A 147 12.88 -16.09 -3.69
CA HIS A 147 13.62 -16.04 -2.43
C HIS A 147 12.90 -16.65 -1.23
N LEU A 148 11.57 -16.77 -1.29
CA LEU A 148 10.77 -17.39 -0.23
C LEU A 148 10.18 -18.72 -0.69
N TYR A 149 9.41 -18.70 -1.77
CA TYR A 149 8.61 -19.86 -2.20
C TYR A 149 9.48 -21.04 -2.67
N GLU A 150 10.45 -20.83 -3.57
CA GLU A 150 11.35 -21.89 -4.02
C GLU A 150 12.14 -22.56 -2.88
N PRO A 151 12.74 -21.83 -1.92
CA PRO A 151 13.34 -22.44 -0.73
C PRO A 151 12.38 -23.26 0.13
N PHE A 152 11.13 -22.83 0.32
CA PHE A 152 10.13 -23.62 1.06
C PHE A 152 9.80 -24.93 0.33
N LEU A 153 9.67 -24.90 -0.99
CA LEU A 153 9.47 -26.12 -1.78
C LEU A 153 10.66 -27.07 -1.72
N LYS A 154 11.90 -26.54 -1.77
CA LYS A 154 13.13 -27.33 -1.58
C LYS A 154 13.20 -28.00 -0.21
N LYS A 155 12.63 -27.37 0.82
CA LYS A 155 12.49 -27.92 2.18
C LYS A 155 11.29 -28.87 2.35
N LYS A 156 10.64 -29.30 1.25
CA LYS A 156 9.50 -30.23 1.22
C LYS A 156 8.23 -29.74 1.93
N PHE A 157 8.02 -28.42 2.02
CA PHE A 157 6.72 -27.88 2.43
C PHE A 157 5.68 -28.14 1.33
N SER A 158 4.41 -28.34 1.70
CA SER A 158 3.33 -28.37 0.71
C SER A 158 3.08 -26.97 0.15
N THR A 159 2.60 -26.87 -1.10
CA THR A 159 2.28 -25.58 -1.75
C THR A 159 1.39 -24.69 -0.89
N LYS A 160 0.32 -25.24 -0.32
CA LYS A 160 -0.61 -24.47 0.55
C LYS A 160 0.05 -23.98 1.82
N GLN A 161 0.91 -24.79 2.44
CA GLN A 161 1.65 -24.37 3.64
C GLN A 161 2.64 -23.25 3.30
N ALA A 162 3.32 -23.33 2.15
CA ALA A 162 4.22 -22.29 1.69
C ALA A 162 3.49 -20.97 1.43
N ASP A 163 2.35 -21.01 0.72
CA ASP A 163 1.55 -19.81 0.43
C ASP A 163 1.05 -19.12 1.71
N ILE A 164 0.48 -19.89 2.65
CA ILE A 164 -0.01 -19.36 3.93
C ILE A 164 1.13 -18.76 4.74
N LEU A 165 2.27 -19.46 4.84
CA LEU A 165 3.41 -19.00 5.62
C LEU A 165 4.02 -17.72 5.03
N ILE A 166 4.16 -17.65 3.71
CA ILE A 166 4.63 -16.45 3.01
C ILE A 166 3.68 -15.29 3.26
N PHE A 167 2.37 -15.50 3.15
CA PHE A 167 1.39 -14.45 3.38
C PHE A 167 1.45 -13.92 4.83
N ILE A 168 1.61 -14.81 5.82
CA ILE A 168 1.81 -14.42 7.23
C ILE A 168 3.09 -13.59 7.39
N VAL A 169 4.22 -14.04 6.83
CA VAL A 169 5.51 -13.34 6.94
C VAL A 169 5.44 -11.97 6.28
N VAL A 170 4.89 -11.87 5.07
CA VAL A 170 4.73 -10.61 4.35
C VAL A 170 3.81 -9.66 5.11
N SER A 171 2.70 -10.16 5.66
CA SER A 171 1.77 -9.35 6.46
C SER A 171 2.44 -8.81 7.73
N ALA A 172 3.25 -9.62 8.41
CA ALA A 172 4.00 -9.19 9.59
C ALA A 172 5.07 -8.14 9.23
N LEU A 173 5.77 -8.31 8.10
CA LEU A 173 6.73 -7.33 7.62
C LEU A 173 6.07 -5.99 7.26
N LEU A 174 4.89 -6.03 6.63
CA LEU A 174 4.11 -4.83 6.31
C LEU A 174 3.69 -4.08 7.58
N GLU A 175 3.18 -4.78 8.59
CA GLU A 175 2.87 -4.19 9.90
C GLU A 175 4.09 -3.49 10.50
N VAL A 176 5.24 -4.18 10.58
CA VAL A 176 6.47 -3.59 11.15
C VAL A 176 6.93 -2.37 10.34
N TRP A 177 6.90 -2.47 9.02
CA TRP A 177 7.32 -1.38 8.13
C TRP A 177 6.45 -0.13 8.31
N PHE A 178 5.13 -0.27 8.37
CA PHE A 178 4.21 0.85 8.59
C PHE A 178 4.33 1.46 9.99
N ASN A 179 4.49 0.65 11.03
CA ASN A 179 4.70 1.17 12.40
C ASN A 179 5.98 2.00 12.50
N ILE A 180 7.07 1.54 11.86
CA ILE A 180 8.34 2.27 11.79
C ILE A 180 8.17 3.55 10.95
N ALA A 181 7.55 3.47 9.77
CA ALA A 181 7.39 4.60 8.86
C ALA A 181 6.57 5.75 9.48
N LEU A 182 5.51 5.43 10.23
CA LEU A 182 4.66 6.41 10.91
C LEU A 182 5.15 6.75 12.34
N ALA A 183 6.31 6.22 12.76
CA ALA A 183 6.88 6.38 14.09
C ALA A 183 5.87 6.14 15.23
N LEU A 184 4.93 5.22 15.02
CA LEU A 184 3.87 4.96 15.97
C LEU A 184 4.44 4.19 17.17
N GLN A 185 4.28 4.76 18.36
CA GLN A 185 4.78 4.17 19.62
C GLN A 185 3.89 3.02 20.13
N ARG A 186 2.79 2.70 19.43
CA ARG A 186 1.84 1.64 19.79
C ARG A 186 1.64 0.68 18.63
N CYS A 187 1.83 -0.61 18.87
CA CYS A 187 1.60 -1.67 17.90
C CYS A 187 0.16 -2.18 18.05
N HIS A 188 -0.73 -1.77 17.14
CA HIS A 188 -2.15 -2.14 17.20
C HIS A 188 -2.47 -3.44 16.42
N LEU A 189 -1.58 -3.92 15.55
CA LEU A 189 -1.74 -5.13 14.73
C LEU A 189 -2.96 -5.13 13.78
N TRP A 190 -3.64 -3.99 13.58
CA TRP A 190 -4.84 -3.92 12.74
C TRP A 190 -4.53 -4.22 11.27
N LEU A 191 -3.39 -3.77 10.74
CA LEU A 191 -3.02 -4.05 9.35
C LEU A 191 -2.74 -5.55 9.16
N PHE A 192 -2.00 -6.16 10.09
CA PHE A 192 -1.77 -7.61 10.11
C PHE A 192 -3.09 -8.40 10.19
N LEU A 193 -3.99 -8.03 11.12
CA LEU A 193 -5.28 -8.71 11.29
C LEU A 193 -6.18 -8.57 10.07
N ASN A 194 -6.19 -7.40 9.43
CA ASN A 194 -6.94 -7.16 8.19
C ASN A 194 -6.43 -8.05 7.05
N MET A 195 -5.12 -8.15 6.87
CA MET A 195 -4.52 -9.08 5.91
C MET A 195 -4.91 -10.54 6.20
N MET A 196 -4.82 -10.99 7.45
CA MET A 196 -5.22 -12.36 7.82
C MET A 196 -6.71 -12.61 7.55
N PHE A 197 -7.55 -11.60 7.79
CA PHE A 197 -8.97 -11.69 7.49
C PHE A 197 -9.24 -11.81 5.99
N GLU A 198 -8.54 -11.05 5.15
CA GLU A 198 -8.64 -11.20 3.69
C GLU A 198 -8.23 -12.60 3.21
N LEU A 199 -7.16 -13.18 3.78
CA LEU A 199 -6.74 -14.55 3.46
C LEU A 199 -7.81 -15.58 3.85
N LEU A 200 -8.41 -15.43 5.03
CA LEU A 200 -9.51 -16.29 5.48
C LEU A 200 -10.72 -16.14 4.55
N LEU A 201 -11.06 -14.91 4.17
CA LEU A 201 -12.17 -14.61 3.29
C LEU A 201 -11.98 -15.25 1.91
N ALA A 202 -10.78 -15.14 1.33
CA ALA A 202 -10.43 -15.81 0.08
C ALA A 202 -10.61 -17.33 0.20
N PHE A 203 -10.09 -17.96 1.27
CA PHE A 203 -10.22 -19.40 1.44
C PHE A 203 -11.68 -19.88 1.54
N LEU A 204 -12.54 -19.10 2.20
CA LEU A 204 -13.95 -19.42 2.38
C LEU A 204 -14.78 -19.14 1.13
N LEU A 205 -14.53 -18.01 0.46
CA LEU A 205 -15.42 -17.45 -0.55
C LEU A 205 -14.97 -17.72 -1.99
N ASP A 206 -13.69 -18.01 -2.26
CA ASP A 206 -13.19 -18.33 -3.61
C ASP A 206 -13.90 -19.55 -4.23
N ARG A 207 -14.47 -20.44 -3.39
CA ARG A 207 -15.24 -21.60 -3.86
C ARG A 207 -16.66 -21.26 -4.31
N PHE A 208 -17.21 -20.14 -3.84
CA PHE A 208 -18.60 -19.76 -4.07
C PHE A 208 -18.74 -18.71 -5.18
N PHE A 209 -17.78 -17.79 -5.29
CA PHE A 209 -17.83 -16.70 -6.26
C PHE A 209 -16.88 -16.97 -7.42
N ILE A 210 -17.43 -17.26 -8.60
CA ILE A 210 -16.66 -17.60 -9.80
C ILE A 210 -16.90 -16.53 -10.88
N GLY A 211 -15.85 -16.18 -11.62
CA GLY A 211 -15.91 -15.20 -12.71
C GLY A 211 -16.16 -13.78 -12.20
N ASN A 212 -17.12 -13.07 -12.82
CA ASN A 212 -17.40 -11.66 -12.51
C ASN A 212 -17.81 -11.43 -11.04
N TYR A 213 -18.43 -12.41 -10.39
CA TYR A 213 -18.77 -12.30 -8.97
C TYR A 213 -17.54 -12.44 -8.08
N GLY A 214 -16.57 -13.27 -8.47
CA GLY A 214 -15.26 -13.35 -7.81
C GLY A 214 -14.49 -12.04 -7.96
N ASN A 215 -14.54 -11.42 -9.14
CA ASN A 215 -14.00 -10.08 -9.35
C ASN A 215 -14.67 -9.03 -8.45
N GLY A 216 -16.00 -9.07 -8.32
CA GLY A 216 -16.73 -8.21 -7.39
C GLY A 216 -16.28 -8.40 -5.93
N LEU A 217 -16.00 -9.64 -5.52
CA LEU A 217 -15.44 -9.92 -4.20
C LEU A 217 -14.03 -9.34 -4.03
N VAL A 218 -13.16 -9.46 -5.04
CA VAL A 218 -11.81 -8.86 -5.01
C VAL A 218 -11.90 -7.35 -4.84
N TRP A 219 -12.78 -6.67 -5.58
CA TRP A 219 -13.00 -5.23 -5.43
C TRP A 219 -13.56 -4.86 -4.05
N PHE A 220 -14.45 -5.68 -3.49
CA PHE A 220 -14.97 -5.48 -2.15
C PHE A 220 -13.90 -5.64 -1.07
N CYS A 221 -13.07 -6.68 -1.16
CA CYS A 221 -11.89 -6.84 -0.28
C CYS A 221 -10.98 -5.64 -0.41
N LEU A 222 -10.69 -5.19 -1.64
CA LEU A 222 -9.83 -4.04 -1.86
C LEU A 222 -10.38 -2.73 -1.28
N LEU A 223 -11.71 -2.56 -1.26
CA LEU A 223 -12.37 -1.40 -0.65
C LEU A 223 -12.25 -1.40 0.89
N LEU A 224 -12.41 -2.56 1.53
CA LEU A 224 -12.39 -2.71 3.00
C LEU A 224 -11.05 -3.20 3.58
N GLY A 225 -10.08 -3.41 2.72
CA GLY A 225 -8.85 -4.16 3.00
C GLY A 225 -7.72 -3.29 3.58
N PRO A 226 -6.46 -3.62 3.23
CA PRO A 226 -5.27 -2.96 3.74
C PRO A 226 -5.24 -1.44 3.55
N PRO A 227 -5.75 -0.84 2.45
CA PRO A 227 -5.72 0.61 2.30
C PRO A 227 -6.50 1.32 3.41
N LEU A 228 -7.67 0.81 3.77
CA LEU A 228 -8.49 1.36 4.84
C LEU A 228 -7.81 1.22 6.20
N ALA A 229 -7.17 0.06 6.45
CA ALA A 229 -6.36 -0.13 7.65
C ALA A 229 -5.19 0.87 7.72
N VAL A 230 -4.51 1.17 6.62
CA VAL A 230 -3.45 2.19 6.63
C VAL A 230 -3.98 3.58 6.98
N THR A 231 -5.18 3.95 6.52
CA THR A 231 -5.80 5.24 6.85
C THR A 231 -6.12 5.37 8.34
N THR A 232 -6.48 4.29 9.04
CA THR A 232 -6.71 4.35 10.49
C THR A 232 -5.41 4.62 11.27
N TYR A 233 -4.29 4.05 10.84
CA TYR A 233 -2.97 4.36 11.42
C TYR A 233 -2.58 5.81 11.17
N TYR A 234 -2.86 6.33 9.97
CA TYR A 234 -2.61 7.73 9.65
C TYR A 234 -3.49 8.67 10.50
N HIS A 235 -4.76 8.33 10.72
CA HIS A 235 -5.64 9.06 11.62
C HIS A 235 -5.12 9.06 13.06
N ASP A 236 -4.70 7.91 13.60
CA ASP A 236 -4.16 7.84 14.96
C ASP A 236 -2.84 8.62 15.10
N HIS A 237 -2.00 8.61 14.06
CA HIS A 237 -0.82 9.47 14.00
C HIS A 237 -1.22 10.95 14.05
N TYR A 238 -2.17 11.37 13.19
CA TYR A 238 -2.68 12.73 13.13
C TYR A 238 -3.28 13.18 14.47
N MET A 239 -4.06 12.32 15.14
CA MET A 239 -4.60 12.59 16.48
C MET A 239 -3.52 12.70 17.55
N SER A 240 -2.47 11.88 17.48
CA SER A 240 -1.38 11.93 18.47
C SER A 240 -0.56 13.23 18.38
N GLN A 241 -0.41 13.79 17.18
CA GLN A 241 0.20 15.12 16.99
C GLN A 241 -0.70 16.25 17.50
N ARG A 242 -2.02 16.04 17.53
CA ARG A 242 -3.03 17.00 17.97
C ARG A 242 -3.20 17.10 19.50
N GLY A 243 -2.31 16.50 20.28
CA GLY A 243 -2.35 16.48 21.75
C GLY A 243 -2.57 17.87 22.40
N PRO A 244 -2.91 17.89 23.70
CA PRO A 244 -4.01 18.63 24.36
C PRO A 244 -4.02 20.17 24.29
N SER A 245 -3.09 20.78 23.56
CA SER A 245 -2.95 22.24 23.37
C SER A 245 -4.22 22.89 22.81
N ASP A 246 -4.88 22.25 21.84
CA ASP A 246 -6.06 22.82 21.16
C ASP A 246 -7.34 22.68 22.00
N ASP A 247 -7.46 21.63 22.80
CA ASP A 247 -8.58 21.46 23.74
C ASP A 247 -8.48 22.45 24.90
N PHE A 248 -7.27 22.75 25.40
CA PHE A 248 -7.08 23.79 26.41
C PHE A 248 -7.39 25.20 25.86
N GLN A 249 -6.98 25.52 24.62
CA GLN A 249 -7.30 26.81 24.01
C GLN A 249 -8.80 26.97 23.70
N SER A 250 -9.47 25.93 23.23
CA SER A 250 -10.91 25.98 22.94
C SER A 250 -11.76 26.08 24.22
N VAL A 251 -11.37 25.38 25.29
CA VAL A 251 -12.00 25.50 26.63
C VAL A 251 -11.73 26.88 27.24
N GLN A 252 -10.51 27.41 27.14
CA GLN A 252 -10.18 28.76 27.60
C GLN A 252 -10.95 29.84 26.82
N LEU A 253 -11.07 29.72 25.49
CA LEU A 253 -11.87 30.63 24.66
C LEU A 253 -13.36 30.56 24.98
N GLN A 254 -13.89 29.38 25.33
CA GLN A 254 -15.28 29.23 25.80
C GLN A 254 -15.48 29.83 27.20
N GLN A 255 -14.53 29.65 28.11
CA GLN A 255 -14.57 30.28 29.44
C GLN A 255 -14.46 31.81 29.35
N GLU A 256 -13.57 32.35 28.52
CA GLU A 256 -13.44 33.80 28.31
C GLU A 256 -14.71 34.44 27.72
N LYS A 257 -15.40 33.73 26.82
CA LYS A 257 -16.70 34.16 26.29
C LYS A 257 -17.78 34.17 27.36
N HIS A 258 -17.78 33.22 28.29
CA HIS A 258 -18.72 33.19 29.40
C HIS A 258 -18.43 34.26 30.45
N THR A 259 -17.17 34.59 30.73
CA THR A 259 -16.80 35.65 31.69
C THR A 259 -17.07 37.05 31.15
N LYS A 260 -17.04 37.27 29.83
CA LYS A 260 -17.36 38.57 29.19
C LYS A 260 -18.86 38.83 28.99
N MET A 261 -19.73 37.85 29.29
CA MET A 261 -21.19 37.97 29.21
C MET A 261 -21.87 38.22 30.58
N HIS A 262 -21.10 38.33 31.66
CA HIS A 262 -21.54 38.78 32.99
C HIS A 262 -20.86 40.10 33.34
#